data_AF-A0A0F5PV91-F1
#
_entry.id   AF-A0A0F5PV91-F1
#
_cell.length_a   1.000
_cell.length_b   1.000
_cell.length_c   1.000
_cell.angle_alpha   90.00
_cell.angle_beta   90.00
_cell.angle_gamma   90.00
#
_symmetry.space_group_name_H-M   'P 1'
#
loop_
_entity.id
_entity.type
_entity.pdbx_description
1 polymer ?
#
loop_
_entity_poly.entity_id
_entity_poly.type
_entity_poly.pdbx_seq_one_letter_code
_entity_poly.pdbx_strand_id
1 'polypeptide(L)'
;MNQTVSAASNWQLDTGISVAARYDMPLDDGARLSMVGNAIWQHSFGSTGTSQTVSLEGGGSPSTVSGLDTGRDRLRVVAGVEYHANPNLIVSLDYTATLGGLEISHAARLALRVRF
;
A
#
# COMPACT_ATOMS: atom_id res chain seq x y z
N MET A 1 -12.48 3.24 -32.60
CA MET A 1 -11.12 3.77 -32.80
C MET A 1 -10.19 2.77 -32.13
N ASN A 2 -9.51 1.94 -32.90
CA ASN A 2 -8.61 0.92 -32.35
C ASN A 2 -7.19 1.49 -32.17
N GLN A 3 -6.53 1.08 -31.11
CA GLN A 3 -5.19 1.51 -30.74
C GLN A 3 -4.38 0.32 -30.23
N THR A 4 -3.07 0.36 -30.47
CA THR A 4 -2.12 -0.63 -29.93
C THR A 4 -1.24 0.07 -28.91
N VAL A 5 -1.18 -0.48 -27.69
CA VAL A 5 -0.34 0.02 -26.59
C VAL A 5 0.85 -0.93 -26.43
N SER A 6 2.06 -0.40 -26.60
CA SER A 6 3.28 -1.19 -26.37
C SER A 6 3.49 -1.48 -24.90
N ALA A 7 4.04 -2.65 -24.57
CA ALA A 7 4.40 -2.99 -23.20
C ALA A 7 5.47 -2.02 -22.67
N ALA A 8 5.19 -1.36 -21.56
CA ALA A 8 6.18 -0.59 -20.82
C ALA A 8 6.90 -1.52 -19.84
N SER A 9 8.24 -1.59 -19.91
CA SER A 9 9.03 -2.26 -18.86
C SER A 9 9.56 -1.20 -17.89
N ASN A 10 9.04 -1.20 -16.67
CA ASN A 10 9.58 -0.46 -15.56
C ASN A 10 10.11 -1.45 -14.52
N TRP A 11 11.38 -1.30 -14.14
CA TRP A 11 11.88 -1.94 -12.93
C TRP A 11 11.62 -0.98 -11.77
N GLN A 12 11.19 -1.52 -10.64
CA GLN A 12 10.97 -0.77 -9.41
C GLN A 12 11.55 -1.56 -8.24
N LEU A 13 12.33 -0.88 -7.41
CA LEU A 13 12.81 -1.42 -6.13
C LEU A 13 12.42 -0.44 -5.03
N ASP A 14 11.60 -0.89 -4.10
CA ASP A 14 11.21 -0.08 -2.95
C ASP A 14 11.99 -0.54 -1.70
N THR A 15 12.54 0.41 -0.96
CA THR A 15 13.16 0.17 0.34
C THR A 15 12.47 1.02 1.40
N GLY A 16 12.59 0.64 2.68
CA GLY A 16 12.02 1.46 3.73
C GLY A 16 12.55 1.14 5.12
N ILE A 17 12.37 2.10 6.01
CA ILE A 17 12.70 2.00 7.43
C ILE A 17 11.41 2.22 8.20
N SER A 18 11.18 1.43 9.25
CA SER A 18 9.95 1.51 10.02
C SER A 18 10.18 1.56 11.52
N VAL A 19 9.29 2.26 12.22
CA VAL A 19 9.12 2.19 13.67
C VAL A 19 7.76 1.58 13.95
N ALA A 20 7.73 0.55 14.80
CA ALA A 20 6.50 -0.12 15.23
C ALA A 20 6.32 0.00 16.74
N ALA A 21 5.07 0.16 17.16
CA ALA A 21 4.66 0.11 18.55
C ALA A 21 3.48 -0.86 18.69
N ARG A 22 3.49 -1.63 19.76
CA ARG A 22 2.36 -2.49 20.15
C ARG A 22 2.11 -2.33 21.63
N TYR A 23 0.84 -2.20 21.99
CA TYR A 23 0.39 -2.17 23.38
C TYR A 23 -0.66 -3.26 23.57
N ASP A 24 -0.38 -4.19 24.48
CA ASP A 24 -1.26 -5.31 24.81
C ASP A 24 -1.97 -5.03 26.13
N MET A 25 -3.29 -5.01 26.10
CA MET A 25 -4.17 -4.81 27.24
C MET A 25 -4.96 -6.11 27.50
N PRO A 26 -4.69 -6.81 28.62
CA PRO A 26 -5.56 -7.91 29.05
C PRO A 26 -6.93 -7.34 29.46
N LEU A 27 -7.99 -8.09 29.20
CA LEU A 27 -9.36 -7.80 29.64
C LEU A 27 -9.77 -8.74 30.77
N ASP A 28 -10.77 -8.32 31.55
CA ASP A 28 -11.28 -9.07 32.70
C ASP A 28 -11.94 -10.40 32.32
N ASP A 29 -12.39 -10.55 31.07
CA ASP A 29 -13.00 -11.75 30.51
C ASP A 29 -11.96 -12.78 30.00
N GLY A 30 -10.66 -12.51 30.17
CA GLY A 30 -9.57 -13.34 29.68
C GLY A 30 -9.21 -13.13 28.21
N ALA A 31 -9.90 -12.22 27.51
CA ALA A 31 -9.51 -11.77 26.18
C ALA A 31 -8.34 -10.78 26.26
N ARG A 32 -7.73 -10.48 25.10
CA ARG A 32 -6.68 -9.47 24.98
C ARG A 32 -6.99 -8.49 23.86
N LEU A 33 -6.91 -7.20 24.15
CA LEU A 33 -6.94 -6.12 23.17
C LEU A 33 -5.52 -5.67 22.88
N SER A 34 -5.14 -5.59 21.61
CA SER A 34 -3.83 -5.11 21.21
C SER A 34 -3.99 -3.89 20.31
N MET A 35 -3.39 -2.77 20.71
CA MET A 35 -3.24 -1.60 19.85
C MET A 35 -1.90 -1.71 19.11
N VAL A 36 -1.93 -1.49 17.79
CA VAL A 36 -0.75 -1.61 16.92
C VAL A 36 -0.58 -0.32 16.13
N GLY A 37 0.63 0.22 16.11
CA GLY A 37 1.00 1.37 15.31
C GLY A 37 2.28 1.09 14.54
N ASN A 38 2.36 1.53 13.29
CA ASN A 38 3.57 1.43 12.49
C ASN A 38 3.70 2.62 11.55
N ALA A 39 4.88 3.24 11.53
CA ALA A 39 5.22 4.28 10.58
C ALA A 39 6.40 3.80 9.74
N ILE A 40 6.25 3.82 8.42
CA ILE A 40 7.23 3.35 7.45
C ILE A 40 7.56 4.52 6.52
N TRP A 41 8.81 4.95 6.52
CA TRP A 41 9.32 5.79 5.43
C TRP A 41 9.86 4.88 4.33
N GLN A 42 9.40 5.09 3.10
CA GLN A 42 9.77 4.28 1.95
C GLN A 42 10.37 5.15 0.85
N HIS A 43 11.42 4.64 0.20
CA HIS A 43 12.07 5.23 -0.96
C HIS A 43 12.03 4.27 -2.15
N SER A 44 11.57 4.78 -3.30
CA SER A 44 11.44 4.04 -4.55
C SER A 44 12.61 4.34 -5.49
N PHE A 45 13.42 3.30 -5.77
CA PHE A 45 14.46 3.31 -6.79
C PHE A 45 13.89 2.90 -8.15
N GLY A 46 14.31 3.57 -9.23
CA GLY A 46 13.81 3.33 -10.59
C GLY A 46 12.90 4.45 -11.10
N SER A 47 12.19 4.23 -12.20
CA SER A 47 11.24 5.22 -12.72
C SER A 47 9.89 5.09 -12.01
N THR A 48 9.46 6.14 -11.33
CA THR A 48 8.13 6.25 -10.69
C THR A 48 7.04 6.67 -11.66
N GLY A 49 7.42 7.23 -12.82
CA GLY A 49 6.53 7.44 -13.97
C GLY A 49 6.64 6.29 -14.97
N THR A 50 5.51 5.88 -15.55
CA THR A 50 5.46 4.89 -16.63
C THR A 50 5.23 5.59 -17.96
N SER A 51 6.12 5.42 -18.94
CA SER A 51 5.91 5.95 -20.29
C SER A 51 5.37 4.84 -21.21
N GLN A 52 4.28 5.13 -21.92
CA GLN A 52 3.68 4.21 -22.88
C GLN A 52 3.72 4.81 -24.29
N THR A 53 4.09 4.00 -25.28
CA THR A 53 3.97 4.41 -26.68
C THR A 53 2.64 3.92 -27.22
N VAL A 54 1.84 4.84 -27.75
CA VAL A 54 0.53 4.57 -28.35
C VAL A 54 0.64 4.75 -29.85
N SER A 55 0.15 3.77 -30.61
CA SER A 55 0.04 3.84 -32.07
C SER A 55 -1.42 3.67 -32.50
N LEU A 56 -1.86 4.53 -33.43
CA LEU A 56 -3.21 4.47 -34.00
C LEU A 56 -3.24 3.46 -35.16
N GLU A 57 -4.23 2.56 -35.17
CA GLU A 57 -4.32 1.51 -36.19
C GLU A 57 -4.56 2.07 -37.62
N GLY A 58 -5.15 3.27 -37.72
CA GLY A 58 -5.41 3.98 -38.99
C GLY A 58 -4.23 4.78 -39.56
N GLY A 59 -3.05 4.73 -38.93
CA GLY A 59 -1.86 5.50 -39.32
C GLY A 59 -1.64 6.78 -38.50
N GLY A 60 -0.43 7.34 -38.60
CA GLY A 60 0.07 8.46 -37.81
C GLY A 60 1.42 8.15 -37.15
N SER A 61 2.13 9.19 -36.69
CA SER A 61 3.36 8.98 -35.91
C SER A 61 3.02 8.48 -34.50
N PRO A 62 3.75 7.49 -33.98
CA PRO A 62 3.59 7.05 -32.59
C PRO A 62 3.75 8.21 -31.62
N SER A 63 2.95 8.23 -30.56
CA SER A 63 3.04 9.24 -29.50
C SER A 63 3.39 8.60 -28.17
N THR A 64 4.32 9.23 -27.44
CA THR A 64 4.66 8.82 -26.08
C THR A 64 3.74 9.53 -25.10
N VAL A 65 3.02 8.75 -24.29
CA VAL A 65 2.23 9.23 -23.16
C VAL A 65 3.02 8.95 -21.89
N SER A 66 3.42 10.00 -21.19
CA SER A 66 4.06 9.89 -19.88
C SER A 66 2.99 9.74 -18.80
N GLY A 67 3.10 8.69 -18.00
CA GLY A 67 2.29 8.46 -16.81
C GLY A 67 2.70 9.39 -15.67
N LEU A 68 1.84 9.43 -14.65
CA LEU A 68 2.05 10.27 -13.46
C LEU A 68 3.29 9.80 -12.69
N ASP A 69 4.19 10.73 -12.40
CA ASP A 69 5.27 10.50 -11.43
C ASP A 69 4.71 10.69 -10.02
N THR A 70 4.57 9.60 -9.27
CA THR A 70 4.02 9.63 -7.90
C THR A 70 5.02 10.12 -6.86
N GLY A 71 6.25 10.47 -7.26
CA GLY A 71 7.34 10.79 -6.36
C GLY A 71 8.01 9.54 -5.78
N ARG A 72 9.23 9.73 -5.29
CA ARG A 72 10.10 8.62 -4.83
C ARG A 72 9.90 8.27 -3.37
N ASP A 73 9.67 9.27 -2.55
CA ASP A 73 9.57 9.15 -1.10
C ASP A 73 8.12 9.17 -0.65
N ARG A 74 7.74 8.18 0.16
CA ARG A 74 6.40 8.10 0.75
C ARG A 74 6.46 7.66 2.21
N LEU A 75 5.61 8.27 3.02
CA LEU A 75 5.36 7.90 4.40
C LEU A 75 4.07 7.08 4.46
N ARG A 76 4.17 5.85 4.97
CA ARG A 76 3.03 4.98 5.23
C ARG A 76 2.82 4.84 6.73
N VAL A 77 1.65 5.23 7.20
CA VAL A 77 1.24 5.11 8.61
C VAL A 77 0.13 4.07 8.71
N VAL A 78 0.28 3.14 9.65
CA VAL A 78 -0.70 2.11 9.98
C VAL A 78 -1.06 2.27 11.45
N ALA A 79 -2.36 2.33 11.74
CA ALA A 79 -2.91 2.28 13.08
C ALA A 79 -3.97 1.18 13.11
N GLY A 80 -3.91 0.30 14.09
CA GLY A 80 -4.78 -0.86 14.15
C GLY A 80 -5.08 -1.33 15.55
N VAL A 81 -6.10 -2.17 15.64
CA VAL A 81 -6.56 -2.81 16.86
C VAL A 81 -6.81 -4.29 16.54
N GLU A 82 -6.29 -5.17 17.38
CA GLU A 82 -6.57 -6.61 17.35
C GLU A 82 -7.29 -7.02 18.64
N TYR A 83 -8.46 -7.62 18.51
CA TYR A 83 -9.17 -8.27 19.61
C TYR A 83 -8.96 -9.78 19.54
N HIS A 84 -8.29 -10.31 20.56
CA HIS A 84 -8.01 -11.73 20.75
C HIS A 84 -9.07 -12.27 21.72
N ALA A 85 -10.21 -12.70 21.20
CA ALA A 85 -11.31 -13.23 22.00
C ALA A 85 -10.92 -14.51 22.75
N ASN A 86 -10.12 -15.36 22.08
CA ASN A 86 -9.48 -16.55 22.62
C ASN A 86 -8.30 -16.94 21.71
N PRO A 87 -7.49 -17.96 22.05
CA PRO A 87 -6.36 -18.37 21.21
C PRO A 87 -6.71 -18.80 19.78
N ASN A 88 -7.99 -19.07 19.50
CA ASN A 88 -8.48 -19.56 18.23
C ASN A 88 -9.25 -18.52 17.41
N LEU A 89 -9.53 -17.34 17.97
CA LEU A 89 -10.38 -16.31 17.35
C LEU A 89 -9.78 -14.91 17.55
N ILE A 90 -9.36 -14.31 16.44
CA ILE A 90 -8.81 -12.94 16.42
C ILE A 90 -9.59 -12.10 15.41
N VAL A 91 -10.04 -10.93 15.84
CA VAL A 91 -10.62 -9.89 14.98
C VAL A 91 -9.62 -8.74 14.90
N SER A 92 -9.31 -8.23 13.71
CA SER A 92 -8.44 -7.07 13.55
C SER A 92 -9.04 -6.01 12.66
N LEU A 93 -8.83 -4.74 13.03
CA LEU A 93 -9.18 -3.57 12.24
C LEU A 93 -7.94 -2.70 12.09
N ASP A 94 -7.57 -2.39 10.86
CA ASP A 94 -6.40 -1.57 10.53
C ASP A 94 -6.81 -0.42 9.62
N TYR A 95 -6.23 0.75 9.86
CA TYR A 95 -6.29 1.92 9.00
C TYR A 95 -4.89 2.26 8.51
N THR A 96 -4.73 2.46 7.21
CA THR A 96 -3.48 2.82 6.54
C THR A 96 -3.64 4.14 5.81
N ALA A 97 -2.68 5.04 5.98
CA ALA A 97 -2.52 6.23 5.16
C ALA A 97 -1.13 6.21 4.49
N THR A 98 -1.08 6.47 3.19
CA THR A 98 0.15 6.68 2.43
C THR A 98 0.20 8.11 1.94
N LEU A 99 1.31 8.79 2.19
CA LEU A 99 1.52 10.21 1.92
C LEU A 99 2.88 10.39 1.24
N GLY A 100 2.94 10.86 0.00
CA GLY A 100 4.23 11.10 -0.66
C GLY A 100 4.09 11.63 -2.08
N GLY A 101 4.98 12.54 -2.49
CA GLY A 101 4.96 13.14 -3.83
C GLY A 101 3.58 13.71 -4.22
N LEU A 102 2.93 13.05 -5.19
CA LEU A 102 1.56 13.35 -5.65
C LEU A 102 0.53 12.29 -5.19
N GLU A 103 0.95 11.31 -4.39
CA GLU A 103 0.13 10.23 -3.86
C GLU A 103 -0.38 10.57 -2.44
N ILE A 104 -1.71 10.55 -2.31
CA ILE A 104 -2.39 10.47 -1.02
C ILE A 104 -3.40 9.34 -1.13
N SER A 105 -3.21 8.27 -0.35
CA SER A 105 -4.11 7.13 -0.35
C SER A 105 -4.48 6.69 1.07
N HIS A 106 -5.72 6.23 1.22
CA HIS A 106 -6.29 5.78 2.49
C HIS A 106 -6.91 4.41 2.28
N ALA A 107 -6.66 3.49 3.21
CA ALA A 107 -7.22 2.15 3.18
C ALA A 107 -7.62 1.72 4.58
N ALA A 108 -8.73 0.99 4.67
CA ALA A 108 -9.17 0.33 5.89
C ALA A 108 -9.28 -1.18 5.64
N ARG A 109 -8.93 -1.98 6.63
CA ARG A 109 -8.97 -3.44 6.56
C ARG A 109 -9.62 -3.99 7.82
N LEU A 110 -10.65 -4.82 7.63
CA LEU A 110 -11.21 -5.68 8.68
C LEU A 110 -10.81 -7.12 8.36
N ALA A 111 -10.33 -7.88 9.35
CA ALA A 111 -9.98 -9.28 9.19
C ALA A 111 -10.47 -10.13 10.38
N LEU A 112 -10.85 -11.36 10.07
CA LEU A 112 -11.20 -12.40 11.04
C LEU A 112 -10.24 -13.58 10.83
N ARG A 113 -9.53 -13.99 11.88
CA ARG A 113 -8.65 -15.16 11.87
C ARG A 113 -9.22 -16.22 12.81
N VAL A 114 -9.46 -17.42 12.27
CA VAL A 114 -9.97 -18.57 13.00
C VAL A 114 -8.98 -19.72 12.87
N ARG A 115 -8.62 -20.36 13.99
CA ARG A 115 -7.78 -21.58 14.02
C ARG A 115 -8.63 -22.77 14.47
N PHE A 116 -8.49 -23.88 13.74
CA PHE A 116 -9.11 -25.17 14.02
C PHE A 116 -8.09 -26.16 14.56
#